data_AF-A0A1G6I4S3-F1
#
_entry.id   AF-A0A1G6I4S3-F1
#
_cell.length_a   1.000
_cell.length_b   1.000
_cell.length_c   1.000
_cell.angle_alpha   90.00
_cell.angle_beta   90.00
_cell.angle_gamma   90.00
#
_symmetry.space_group_name_H-M   'P 1'
#
loop_
_entity.id
_entity.type
_entity.pdbx_description
1 polymer ?
#
loop_
_entity_poly.entity_id
_entity_poly.type
_entity_poly.pdbx_seq_one_letter_code
_entity_poly.pdbx_strand_id
1 'polypeptide(L)'
;MSKNLGMFLVFIALILLSVLVVNGLYFNTPAVQTAEKEGPAEKKVEEDYITTSLSINQQREYDPEVVEVVLGFENESREQSTAVEENNRIVSKLMSILEAEELENIETQGFRVYPYTNYISLDDEDEEEKVTFYRVSNQIKFSTKNLGELPVLLGKLLNAGANRVVNINYRLESNEKALEEVTAMALNSLKEKAAFMAENLDKENYRIKKISFGQQNIYGNDVLRSMTRSAESAKFSEVPLAEQKVNINVSVSAEVELY
;
A
#
# COMPACT_ATOMS: atom_id res chain seq x y z
N MET A 1 47.59 66.67 -29.69
CA MET A 1 47.09 65.36 -29.22
C MET A 1 47.51 64.34 -30.26
N SER A 2 48.33 63.31 -30.05
CA SER A 2 48.62 62.48 -28.87
C SER A 2 50.12 62.10 -28.84
N LYS A 3 50.91 62.71 -27.95
CA LYS A 3 52.34 62.37 -27.72
C LYS A 3 52.52 61.19 -26.75
N ASN A 4 51.45 60.48 -26.39
CA ASN A 4 51.46 59.45 -25.35
C ASN A 4 51.29 58.02 -25.87
N LEU A 5 51.27 57.79 -27.19
CA LEU A 5 51.12 56.44 -27.76
C LEU A 5 52.46 55.69 -27.89
N GLY A 6 53.57 56.41 -28.11
CA GLY A 6 54.91 55.81 -28.18
C GLY A 6 55.46 55.34 -26.83
N MET A 7 55.06 55.97 -25.72
CA MET A 7 55.53 55.61 -24.38
C MET A 7 54.84 54.34 -23.84
N PHE A 8 53.64 54.01 -24.34
CA PHE A 8 52.87 52.84 -23.91
C PHE A 8 53.38 51.53 -24.54
N LEU A 9 53.90 51.59 -25.78
CA LEU A 9 54.49 50.42 -26.47
C LEU A 9 55.87 50.03 -25.92
N VAL A 10 56.66 50.98 -25.42
CA VAL A 10 57.96 50.70 -24.78
C VAL A 10 57.80 50.00 -23.43
N PHE A 11 56.72 50.26 -22.70
CA PHE A 11 56.41 49.58 -21.44
C PHE A 11 55.95 48.13 -21.62
N ILE A 12 55.22 47.80 -22.69
CA ILE A 12 54.78 46.42 -22.97
C ILE A 12 55.96 45.54 -23.45
N ALA A 13 56.91 46.11 -24.20
CA ALA A 13 58.11 45.38 -24.65
C ALA A 13 59.07 45.03 -23.50
N LEU A 14 59.15 45.85 -22.44
CA LEU A 14 60.02 45.60 -21.29
C LEU A 14 59.45 44.57 -20.29
N ILE A 15 58.14 44.33 -20.28
CA ILE A 15 57.51 43.31 -19.42
C ILE A 15 57.57 41.91 -20.06
N LEU A 16 57.62 41.81 -21.40
CA LEU A 16 57.79 40.53 -22.09
C LEU A 16 59.25 40.03 -22.09
N LEU A 17 60.24 40.92 -21.93
CA LEU A 17 61.65 40.54 -21.83
C LEU A 17 62.06 40.07 -20.42
N SER A 18 61.28 40.40 -19.38
CA SER A 18 61.57 40.01 -17.98
C SER A 18 60.93 38.68 -17.55
N VAL A 19 59.99 38.12 -18.32
CA VAL A 19 59.40 36.80 -18.05
C VAL A 19 60.17 35.66 -18.75
N LEU A 20 61.01 35.98 -19.74
CA LEU A 20 61.74 34.98 -20.52
C LEU A 20 63.11 34.57 -19.92
N VAL A 21 63.52 35.13 -18.77
CA VAL A 21 64.88 34.91 -18.20
C VAL A 21 64.87 34.37 -16.76
N VAL A 22 63.70 34.12 -16.14
CA VAL A 22 63.62 33.78 -14.70
C VAL A 22 63.28 32.31 -14.38
N ASN A 23 63.15 31.42 -15.35
CA ASN A 23 62.99 29.97 -15.09
C ASN A 23 64.01 29.07 -15.79
N GLY A 24 65.16 29.65 -16.16
CA GLY A 24 66.34 28.90 -16.54
C GLY A 24 67.39 28.99 -15.44
N LEU A 25 67.86 27.82 -14.98
CA LEU A 25 69.11 27.61 -14.23
C LEU A 25 69.02 27.70 -12.69
N TYR A 26 68.37 26.69 -12.09
CA TYR A 26 68.91 26.08 -10.87
C TYR A 26 69.05 24.57 -11.07
N PHE A 27 70.32 24.16 -11.20
CA PHE A 27 70.94 22.85 -11.02
C PHE A 27 70.11 21.80 -10.25
N ASN A 28 70.06 20.55 -10.73
CA ASN A 28 71.00 19.48 -10.33
C ASN A 28 70.42 18.05 -10.50
N THR A 29 71.32 17.11 -10.85
CA THR A 29 71.24 15.63 -10.95
C THR A 29 70.79 14.99 -12.28
N PRO A 30 71.62 14.09 -12.88
CA PRO A 30 71.19 13.24 -13.97
C PRO A 30 70.20 12.21 -13.43
N ALA A 31 68.93 12.37 -13.81
CA ALA A 31 67.93 11.33 -13.60
C ALA A 31 68.33 10.11 -14.44
N VAL A 32 68.75 9.05 -13.75
CA VAL A 32 68.82 7.69 -14.28
C VAL A 32 67.44 7.36 -14.85
N GLN A 33 67.35 7.17 -16.17
CA GLN A 33 66.18 6.60 -16.82
C GLN A 33 66.01 5.19 -16.27
N THR A 34 65.13 5.05 -15.29
CA THR A 34 64.58 3.74 -14.93
C THR A 34 63.49 3.49 -15.97
N ALA A 35 63.79 2.63 -16.96
CA ALA A 35 62.80 2.17 -17.91
C ALA A 35 61.63 1.55 -17.14
N GLU A 36 60.46 2.20 -17.15
CA GLU A 36 59.20 1.57 -16.80
C GLU A 36 59.02 0.39 -17.77
N LYS A 37 59.15 -0.83 -17.26
CA LYS A 37 58.70 -2.01 -17.99
C LYS A 37 57.18 -1.90 -18.11
N GLU A 38 56.70 -1.53 -19.29
CA GLU A 38 55.33 -1.79 -19.69
C GLU A 38 55.07 -3.29 -19.51
N GLY A 39 54.36 -3.65 -18.43
CA GLY A 39 53.74 -4.97 -18.32
C GLY A 39 52.74 -5.13 -19.46
N PRO A 40 52.49 -6.36 -19.95
CA PRO A 40 51.58 -6.57 -21.06
C PRO A 40 50.22 -5.97 -20.70
N ALA A 41 49.75 -5.02 -21.52
CA ALA A 41 48.41 -4.49 -21.43
C ALA A 41 47.43 -5.67 -21.45
N GLU A 42 46.72 -5.89 -20.35
CA GLU A 42 45.56 -6.79 -20.33
C GLU A 42 44.63 -6.33 -21.45
N LYS A 43 44.46 -7.17 -22.48
CA LYS A 43 43.40 -6.98 -23.45
C LYS A 43 42.09 -6.97 -22.68
N LYS A 44 41.49 -5.79 -22.48
CA LYS A 44 40.07 -5.67 -22.17
C LYS A 44 39.33 -6.32 -23.33
N VAL A 45 38.87 -7.55 -23.14
CA VAL A 45 37.86 -8.15 -24.00
C VAL A 45 36.65 -7.22 -23.87
N GLU A 46 36.24 -6.57 -24.96
CA GLU A 46 34.92 -5.94 -25.00
C GLU A 46 33.92 -7.09 -24.85
N GLU A 47 33.42 -7.29 -23.63
CA GLU A 47 32.39 -8.29 -23.38
C GLU A 47 31.13 -7.81 -24.12
N ASP A 48 30.69 -8.60 -25.08
CA ASP A 48 29.52 -8.30 -25.91
C ASP A 48 28.23 -8.58 -25.14
N TYR A 49 27.90 -7.72 -24.17
CA TYR A 49 26.68 -7.82 -23.39
C TYR A 49 25.78 -6.58 -23.52
N ILE A 50 24.47 -6.81 -23.35
CA ILE A 50 23.45 -5.77 -23.28
C ILE A 50 22.84 -5.81 -21.89
N THR A 51 22.94 -4.70 -21.15
CA THR A 51 22.23 -4.54 -19.87
C THR A 51 20.91 -3.85 -20.09
N THR A 52 19.85 -4.36 -19.46
CA THR A 52 18.51 -3.78 -19.49
C THR A 52 17.81 -3.92 -18.14
N SER A 53 16.80 -3.09 -17.92
CA SER A 53 15.95 -3.16 -16.74
C SER A 53 14.57 -3.67 -17.14
N LEU A 54 14.13 -4.76 -16.53
CA LEU A 54 12.80 -5.32 -16.71
C LEU A 54 11.91 -4.98 -15.53
N SER A 55 10.64 -4.81 -15.80
CA SER A 55 9.59 -4.69 -14.78
C SER A 55 8.40 -5.54 -15.20
N ILE A 56 7.92 -6.34 -14.25
CA ILE A 56 6.83 -7.29 -14.39
C ILE A 56 5.82 -6.99 -13.30
N ASN A 57 4.54 -6.94 -13.68
CA ASN A 57 3.44 -6.94 -12.73
C ASN A 57 2.60 -8.17 -13.04
N GLN A 58 2.31 -8.97 -12.03
CA GLN A 58 1.37 -10.08 -12.12
C GLN A 58 0.28 -9.88 -11.09
N GLN A 59 -0.96 -10.13 -11.53
CA GLN A 59 -2.11 -10.08 -10.66
C GLN A 59 -2.97 -11.32 -10.86
N ARG A 60 -3.63 -11.73 -9.77
CA ARG A 60 -4.62 -12.80 -9.82
C ARG A 60 -5.75 -12.52 -8.85
N GLU A 61 -6.94 -12.87 -9.28
CA GLU A 61 -8.14 -12.83 -8.47
C GLU A 61 -8.43 -14.21 -7.91
N TYR A 62 -8.90 -14.24 -6.66
CA TYR A 62 -9.31 -15.44 -5.96
C TYR A 62 -10.72 -15.26 -5.41
N ASP A 63 -11.47 -16.34 -5.40
CA ASP A 63 -12.70 -16.44 -4.64
C ASP A 63 -12.38 -16.37 -3.14
N PRO A 64 -13.13 -15.57 -2.36
CA PRO A 64 -12.91 -15.48 -0.93
C PRO A 64 -13.35 -16.77 -0.24
N GLU A 65 -12.65 -17.12 0.84
CA GLU A 65 -12.87 -18.35 1.61
C GLU A 65 -13.40 -18.04 3.02
N VAL A 66 -13.09 -16.84 3.52
CA VAL A 66 -13.47 -16.36 4.85
C VAL A 66 -13.96 -14.93 4.74
N VAL A 67 -15.02 -14.61 5.48
CA VAL A 67 -15.47 -13.24 5.67
C VAL A 67 -15.35 -12.86 7.12
N GLU A 68 -14.68 -11.74 7.38
CA GLU A 68 -14.64 -11.09 8.68
C GLU A 68 -15.64 -9.94 8.70
N VAL A 69 -16.54 -9.96 9.67
CA VAL A 69 -17.62 -8.98 9.82
C VAL A 69 -17.42 -8.23 11.12
N VAL A 70 -17.59 -6.91 11.06
CA VAL A 70 -17.73 -6.05 12.24
C VAL A 70 -19.08 -5.39 12.18
N LEU A 71 -19.96 -5.77 13.10
CA LEU A 71 -21.26 -5.15 13.30
C LEU A 71 -21.21 -4.21 14.49
N GLY A 72 -21.83 -3.06 14.35
CA GLY A 72 -22.05 -2.08 15.42
C GLY A 72 -23.53 -1.97 15.75
N PHE A 73 -23.77 -1.59 17.00
CA PHE A 73 -25.08 -1.13 17.42
C PHE A 73 -24.93 0.00 18.42
N GLU A 74 -25.82 0.96 18.26
CA GLU A 74 -25.84 2.18 19.04
C GLU A 74 -27.27 2.47 19.49
N ASN A 75 -27.42 2.80 20.77
CA ASN A 75 -28.68 3.20 21.36
C ASN A 75 -28.46 4.40 22.29
N GLU A 76 -29.52 5.15 22.57
CA GLU A 76 -29.45 6.35 23.39
C GLU A 76 -30.66 6.48 24.32
N SER A 77 -30.46 7.12 25.46
CA SER A 77 -31.51 7.45 26.43
C SER A 77 -31.17 8.75 27.17
N ARG A 78 -32.17 9.42 27.73
CA ARG A 78 -31.96 10.57 28.63
C ARG A 78 -31.26 10.15 29.94
N GLU A 79 -31.33 8.87 30.30
CA GLU A 79 -30.69 8.31 31.49
C GLU A 79 -29.59 7.31 31.09
N GLN A 80 -28.41 7.46 31.70
CA GLN A 80 -27.25 6.63 31.38
C GLN A 80 -27.47 5.14 31.68
N SER A 81 -28.02 4.81 32.84
CA SER A 81 -28.34 3.43 33.28
C SER A 81 -29.26 2.75 32.27
N THR A 82 -30.37 3.41 31.91
CA THR A 82 -31.32 2.93 30.91
C THR A 82 -30.64 2.69 29.55
N ALA A 83 -29.76 3.59 29.10
CA ALA A 83 -29.01 3.39 27.85
C ALA A 83 -28.09 2.16 27.92
N VAL A 84 -27.42 1.94 29.05
CA VAL A 84 -26.53 0.78 29.24
C VAL A 84 -27.33 -0.53 29.33
N GLU A 85 -28.45 -0.54 30.05
CA GLU A 85 -29.29 -1.73 30.20
C GLU A 85 -29.89 -2.19 28.87
N GLU A 86 -30.43 -1.28 28.05
CA GLU A 86 -30.95 -1.66 26.73
C GLU A 86 -29.82 -2.11 25.80
N ASN A 87 -28.63 -1.50 25.90
CA ASN A 87 -27.46 -1.96 25.13
C ASN A 87 -27.12 -3.42 25.48
N ASN A 88 -27.02 -3.73 26.78
CA ASN A 88 -26.73 -5.09 27.25
C ASN A 88 -27.79 -6.09 26.78
N ARG A 89 -29.07 -5.70 26.79
CA ARG A 89 -30.17 -6.55 26.30
C ARG A 89 -30.04 -6.84 24.80
N ILE A 90 -29.65 -5.85 24.00
CA ILE A 90 -29.37 -6.02 22.57
C ILE A 90 -28.16 -6.95 22.38
N VAL A 91 -27.05 -6.72 23.11
CA VAL A 91 -25.85 -7.58 23.05
C VAL A 91 -26.21 -9.04 23.31
N SER A 92 -26.95 -9.32 24.39
CA SER A 92 -27.31 -10.70 24.75
C SER A 92 -28.15 -11.38 23.67
N LYS A 93 -29.07 -10.65 23.02
CA LYS A 93 -29.85 -11.19 21.89
C LYS A 93 -28.98 -11.49 20.68
N LEU A 94 -28.06 -10.58 20.34
CA LEU A 94 -27.13 -10.77 19.22
C LEU A 94 -26.21 -11.96 19.47
N MET A 95 -25.62 -12.06 20.66
CA MET A 95 -24.77 -13.19 21.03
C MET A 95 -25.53 -14.51 20.96
N SER A 96 -26.78 -14.56 21.42
CA SER A 96 -27.61 -15.77 21.33
C SER A 96 -27.85 -16.23 19.88
N ILE A 97 -27.94 -15.30 18.93
CA ILE A 97 -28.07 -15.62 17.50
C ILE A 97 -26.72 -16.13 16.97
N LEU A 98 -25.62 -15.44 17.29
CA LEU A 98 -24.29 -15.78 16.80
C LEU A 98 -23.79 -17.12 17.32
N GLU A 99 -24.07 -17.46 18.59
CA GLU A 99 -23.69 -18.73 19.21
C GLU A 99 -24.42 -19.95 18.63
N ALA A 100 -25.54 -19.72 17.92
CA ALA A 100 -26.27 -20.78 17.23
C ALA A 100 -25.73 -21.09 15.83
N GLU A 101 -24.77 -20.31 15.33
CA GLU A 101 -24.21 -20.40 13.99
C GLU A 101 -22.75 -20.90 14.07
N GLU A 102 -22.25 -21.52 13.00
CA GLU A 102 -20.87 -22.01 12.92
C GLU A 102 -19.91 -20.85 12.56
N LEU A 103 -19.56 -20.04 13.57
CA LEU A 103 -18.71 -18.86 13.43
C LEU A 103 -17.38 -19.02 14.18
N GLU A 104 -16.37 -18.28 13.72
CA GLU A 104 -15.04 -18.20 14.32
C GLU A 104 -14.79 -16.79 14.88
N ASN A 105 -13.96 -16.66 15.92
CA ASN A 105 -13.48 -15.38 16.47
C ASN A 105 -14.62 -14.39 16.86
N ILE A 106 -15.66 -14.89 17.52
CA ILE A 106 -16.75 -14.03 18.03
C ILE A 106 -16.25 -13.21 19.21
N GLU A 107 -16.21 -11.89 19.07
CA GLU A 107 -15.69 -10.98 20.08
C GLU A 107 -16.53 -9.69 20.15
N THR A 108 -16.97 -9.31 21.36
CA THR A 108 -17.49 -7.96 21.63
C THR A 108 -16.35 -6.98 21.86
N GLN A 109 -16.39 -5.82 21.22
CA GLN A 109 -15.37 -4.78 21.31
C GLN A 109 -15.96 -3.37 21.25
N GLY A 110 -15.18 -2.39 21.70
CA GLY A 110 -15.50 -0.98 21.45
C GLY A 110 -16.71 -0.44 22.22
N PHE A 111 -17.04 -1.02 23.38
CA PHE A 111 -18.05 -0.47 24.29
C PHE A 111 -17.67 0.96 24.71
N ARG A 112 -18.53 1.93 24.40
CA ARG A 112 -18.35 3.33 24.77
C ARG A 112 -19.68 3.93 25.19
N VAL A 113 -19.65 4.70 26.28
CA VAL A 113 -20.77 5.51 26.75
C VAL A 113 -20.33 6.96 26.73
N TYR A 114 -21.06 7.82 26.03
CA TYR A 114 -20.76 9.25 26.01
C TYR A 114 -22.03 10.10 26.03
N PRO A 115 -22.04 11.20 26.80
CA PRO A 115 -23.13 12.14 26.78
C PRO A 115 -23.04 13.05 25.56
N TYR A 116 -24.18 13.47 25.03
CA TYR A 116 -24.27 14.56 24.07
C TYR A 116 -25.55 15.36 24.35
N THR A 117 -25.51 16.66 24.10
CA THR A 117 -26.66 17.54 24.30
C THR A 117 -27.23 17.94 22.96
N ASN A 118 -28.55 17.84 22.83
CA ASN A 118 -29.28 18.26 21.65
C ASN A 118 -30.41 19.23 22.03
N TYR A 119 -30.76 20.12 21.11
CA TYR A 119 -31.97 20.93 21.24
C TYR A 119 -33.11 20.17 20.58
N ILE A 120 -34.20 19.95 21.32
CA ILE A 120 -35.41 19.31 20.79
C ILE A 120 -36.53 20.34 20.77
N SER A 121 -37.26 20.41 19.66
CA SER A 121 -38.48 21.21 19.57
C SER A 121 -39.57 20.57 20.40
N LEU A 122 -40.25 21.37 21.22
CA LEU A 122 -41.49 20.96 21.88
C LEU A 122 -42.64 21.26 20.91
N ASP A 123 -43.56 20.31 20.75
CA ASP A 123 -44.66 20.44 19.77
C ASP A 123 -45.44 21.76 20.00
N ASP A 124 -45.50 22.58 18.93
CA ASP A 124 -46.29 23.81 18.74
C ASP A 124 -45.80 25.16 19.30
N GLU A 125 -44.57 25.29 19.82
CA GLU A 125 -43.97 26.61 20.11
C GLU A 125 -42.54 26.72 19.54
N ASP A 126 -42.09 27.93 19.18
CA ASP A 126 -40.69 28.25 18.82
C ASP A 126 -39.71 28.05 20.00
N GLU A 127 -40.05 27.18 20.96
CA GLU A 127 -39.28 26.85 22.15
C GLU A 127 -38.47 25.56 21.94
N GLU A 128 -37.15 25.67 22.15
CA GLU A 128 -36.23 24.54 22.10
C GLU A 128 -35.81 24.13 23.52
N GLU A 129 -36.03 22.86 23.88
CA GLU A 129 -35.51 22.29 25.12
C GLU A 129 -34.09 21.75 24.91
N LYS A 130 -33.15 22.19 25.74
CA LYS A 130 -31.79 21.62 25.79
C LYS A 130 -31.80 20.32 26.58
N VAL A 131 -31.71 19.19 25.90
CA VAL A 131 -31.73 17.85 26.52
C VAL A 131 -30.41 17.13 26.34
N THR A 132 -29.87 16.60 27.44
CA THR A 132 -28.70 15.70 27.41
C THR A 132 -29.15 14.26 27.27
N PHE A 133 -28.57 13.57 26.30
CA PHE A 133 -28.73 12.15 26.06
C PHE A 133 -27.42 11.42 26.33
N TYR A 134 -27.51 10.15 26.68
CA TYR A 134 -26.40 9.23 26.82
C TYR A 134 -26.47 8.22 25.71
N ARG A 135 -25.43 8.19 24.89
CA ARG A 135 -25.29 7.25 23.79
C ARG A 135 -24.35 6.14 24.19
N VAL A 136 -24.79 4.91 23.95
CA VAL A 136 -23.99 3.70 24.15
C VAL A 136 -23.75 3.07 22.80
N SER A 137 -22.49 2.78 22.50
CA SER A 137 -22.08 2.09 21.29
C SER A 137 -21.29 0.84 21.66
N ASN A 138 -21.49 -0.23 20.91
CA ASN A 138 -20.76 -1.48 21.06
C ASN A 138 -20.65 -2.14 19.68
N GLN A 139 -19.66 -3.01 19.51
CA GLN A 139 -19.41 -3.73 18.27
C GLN A 139 -19.21 -5.22 18.56
N ILE A 140 -19.61 -6.06 17.62
CA ILE A 140 -19.28 -7.48 17.59
C ILE A 140 -18.50 -7.76 16.32
N LYS A 141 -17.35 -8.40 16.49
CA LYS A 141 -16.53 -8.96 15.43
C LYS A 141 -16.77 -10.46 15.37
N PHE A 142 -16.90 -11.01 14.17
CA PHE A 142 -16.92 -12.46 13.94
C PHE A 142 -16.39 -12.78 12.56
N SER A 143 -16.07 -14.04 12.32
CA SER A 143 -15.66 -14.56 11.02
C SER A 143 -16.44 -15.81 10.65
N THR A 144 -16.67 -16.02 9.36
CA THR A 144 -17.37 -17.21 8.85
C THR A 144 -16.77 -17.68 7.53
N LYS A 145 -16.81 -19.00 7.32
CA LYS A 145 -16.51 -19.67 6.04
C LYS A 145 -17.78 -19.93 5.23
N ASN A 146 -18.96 -19.74 5.83
CA ASN A 146 -20.24 -19.94 5.16
C ASN A 146 -20.73 -18.61 4.56
N LEU A 147 -20.12 -18.23 3.44
CA LEU A 147 -20.38 -16.97 2.76
C LEU A 147 -21.83 -16.85 2.26
N GLY A 148 -22.42 -17.96 1.81
CA GLY A 148 -23.78 -18.00 1.28
C GLY A 148 -24.86 -17.71 2.32
N GLU A 149 -24.63 -18.07 3.59
CA GLU A 149 -25.58 -17.82 4.69
C GLU A 149 -25.40 -16.43 5.34
N LEU A 150 -24.31 -15.72 5.02
CA LEU A 150 -24.01 -14.41 5.61
C LEU A 150 -25.13 -13.38 5.38
N PRO A 151 -25.71 -13.20 4.18
CA PRO A 151 -26.85 -12.31 3.97
C PRO A 151 -28.03 -12.54 4.91
N VAL A 152 -28.39 -13.81 5.15
CA VAL A 152 -29.50 -14.22 6.02
C VAL A 152 -29.15 -13.93 7.48
N LEU A 153 -27.93 -14.30 7.90
CA LEU A 153 -27.44 -14.03 9.25
C LEU A 153 -27.44 -12.52 9.56
N LEU A 154 -26.94 -11.69 8.65
CA LEU A 154 -26.98 -10.24 8.82
C LEU A 154 -28.42 -9.73 8.96
N GLY A 155 -29.37 -10.28 8.18
CA GLY A 155 -30.79 -9.96 8.32
C GLY A 155 -31.33 -10.25 9.72
N LYS A 156 -31.03 -11.44 10.27
CA LYS A 156 -31.39 -11.82 11.65
C LYS A 156 -30.79 -10.84 12.68
N LEU A 157 -29.51 -10.50 12.53
CA LEU A 157 -28.80 -9.60 13.46
C LEU A 157 -29.35 -8.18 13.41
N LEU A 158 -29.65 -7.66 12.21
CA LEU A 158 -30.29 -6.35 12.05
C LEU A 158 -31.67 -6.32 12.70
N ASN A 159 -32.48 -7.38 12.51
CA ASN A 159 -33.79 -7.50 13.16
C ASN A 159 -33.68 -7.61 14.70
N ALA A 160 -32.56 -8.09 15.22
CA ALA A 160 -32.31 -8.24 16.65
C ALA A 160 -31.75 -6.98 17.34
N GLY A 161 -31.45 -5.93 16.57
CA GLY A 161 -31.01 -4.63 17.10
C GLY A 161 -29.65 -4.14 16.60
N ALA A 162 -28.94 -4.94 15.78
CA ALA A 162 -27.78 -4.42 15.06
C ALA A 162 -28.23 -3.30 14.11
N ASN A 163 -27.52 -2.17 14.11
CA ASN A 163 -27.95 -1.01 13.31
C ASN A 163 -26.82 -0.30 12.56
N ARG A 164 -25.61 -0.84 12.63
CA ARG A 164 -24.45 -0.36 11.87
C ARG A 164 -23.68 -1.56 11.34
N VAL A 165 -23.47 -1.63 10.03
CA VAL A 165 -22.46 -2.53 9.46
C VAL A 165 -21.17 -1.72 9.38
N VAL A 166 -20.19 -2.05 10.22
CA VAL A 166 -18.94 -1.29 10.31
C VAL A 166 -17.97 -1.76 9.24
N ASN A 167 -17.84 -3.07 9.07
CA ASN A 167 -16.96 -3.65 8.07
C ASN A 167 -17.44 -5.05 7.64
N ILE A 168 -17.22 -5.39 6.36
CA ILE A 168 -17.36 -6.75 5.81
C ILE A 168 -16.14 -6.96 4.91
N ASN A 169 -15.17 -7.74 5.39
CA ASN A 169 -13.91 -7.97 4.72
C ASN A 169 -13.81 -9.42 4.23
N TYR A 170 -13.70 -9.58 2.92
CA TYR A 170 -13.52 -10.87 2.26
C TYR A 170 -12.03 -11.19 2.15
N ARG A 171 -11.63 -12.39 2.56
CA ARG A 171 -10.23 -12.81 2.53
C ARG A 171 -10.07 -14.30 2.21
N LEU A 172 -8.85 -14.69 1.88
CA LEU A 172 -8.47 -16.10 1.81
C LEU A 172 -8.17 -16.63 3.21
N GLU A 173 -8.26 -17.95 3.38
CA GLU A 173 -7.82 -18.61 4.61
C GLU A 173 -6.31 -18.47 4.79
N SER A 174 -5.56 -18.58 3.68
CA SER A 174 -4.11 -18.36 3.64
C SER A 174 -3.72 -17.47 2.47
N ASN A 175 -3.39 -16.22 2.78
CA ASN A 175 -2.85 -15.30 1.77
C ASN A 175 -1.42 -15.69 1.32
N GLU A 176 -0.68 -16.43 2.14
CA GLU A 176 0.72 -16.80 1.88
C GLU A 176 0.84 -17.68 0.62
N LYS A 177 0.06 -18.76 0.52
CA LYS A 177 0.08 -19.64 -0.64
C LYS A 177 -0.30 -18.92 -1.93
N ALA A 178 -1.35 -18.09 -1.86
CA ALA A 178 -1.82 -17.34 -3.02
C ALA A 178 -0.80 -16.26 -3.45
N LEU A 179 -0.08 -15.67 -2.49
CA LEU A 179 1.03 -14.74 -2.76
C LEU A 179 2.23 -15.45 -3.37
N GLU A 180 2.60 -16.63 -2.87
CA GLU A 180 3.66 -17.47 -3.44
C GLU A 180 3.35 -17.84 -4.90
N GLU A 181 2.09 -18.20 -5.19
CA GLU A 181 1.64 -18.52 -6.54
C GLU A 181 1.81 -17.33 -7.51
N VAL A 182 1.31 -16.14 -7.15
CA VAL A 182 1.45 -14.95 -8.00
C VAL A 182 2.92 -14.51 -8.11
N THR A 183 3.70 -14.71 -7.06
CA THR A 183 5.14 -14.45 -7.08
C THR A 183 5.87 -15.38 -8.06
N ALA A 184 5.55 -16.67 -8.04
CA ALA A 184 6.10 -17.63 -8.99
C ALA A 184 5.72 -17.27 -10.44
N MET A 185 4.48 -16.84 -10.69
CA MET A 185 4.04 -16.33 -11.99
C MET A 185 4.87 -15.11 -12.44
N ALA A 186 5.13 -14.16 -11.55
CA ALA A 186 5.93 -12.97 -11.85
C ALA A 186 7.37 -13.33 -12.20
N LEU A 187 7.99 -14.25 -11.45
CA LEU A 187 9.35 -14.72 -11.70
C LEU A 187 9.46 -15.50 -13.01
N ASN A 188 8.48 -16.33 -13.34
CA ASN A 188 8.44 -17.04 -14.62
C ASN A 188 8.29 -16.06 -15.78
N SER A 189 7.39 -15.08 -15.67
CA SER A 189 7.21 -14.03 -16.68
C SER A 189 8.48 -13.20 -16.89
N LEU A 190 9.22 -12.92 -15.81
CA LEU A 190 10.51 -12.24 -15.90
C LEU A 190 11.53 -13.05 -16.71
N LYS A 191 11.63 -14.36 -16.44
CA LYS A 191 12.53 -15.27 -17.16
C LYS A 191 12.17 -15.36 -18.63
N GLU A 192 10.89 -15.55 -18.94
CA GLU A 192 10.39 -15.62 -20.32
C GLU A 192 10.68 -14.33 -21.09
N LYS A 193 10.45 -13.16 -20.48
CA LYS A 193 10.74 -11.87 -21.12
C LYS A 193 12.24 -11.65 -21.35
N ALA A 194 13.08 -12.04 -20.39
CA ALA A 194 14.53 -11.95 -20.55
C ALA A 194 15.04 -12.88 -21.67
N ALA A 195 14.56 -14.13 -21.71
CA ALA A 195 14.88 -15.08 -22.76
C ALA A 195 14.44 -14.57 -24.15
N PHE A 196 13.21 -14.07 -24.26
CA PHE A 196 12.69 -13.48 -25.49
C PHE A 196 13.55 -12.30 -25.97
N MET A 197 14.01 -11.44 -25.06
CA MET A 197 14.89 -10.32 -25.41
C MET A 197 16.28 -10.77 -25.85
N ALA A 198 16.86 -11.80 -25.22
CA ALA A 198 18.15 -12.35 -25.64
C ALA A 198 18.06 -12.89 -27.08
N GLU A 199 17.06 -13.72 -27.37
CA GLU A 199 16.83 -14.32 -28.69
C GLU A 199 16.66 -13.26 -29.79
N ASN A 200 15.88 -12.21 -29.52
CA ASN A 200 15.61 -11.15 -30.51
C ASN A 200 16.73 -10.10 -30.65
N LEU A 201 17.76 -10.17 -29.80
CA LEU A 201 18.94 -9.30 -29.84
C LEU A 201 20.21 -10.08 -30.17
N ASP A 202 20.06 -11.28 -30.75
CA ASP A 202 21.16 -12.17 -31.16
C ASP A 202 22.13 -12.50 -30.00
N LYS A 203 21.59 -12.65 -28.78
CA LYS A 203 22.31 -13.09 -27.57
C LYS A 203 21.97 -14.53 -27.26
N GLU A 204 22.98 -15.32 -26.91
CA GLU A 204 22.81 -16.75 -26.63
C GLU A 204 22.16 -16.99 -25.26
N ASN A 205 22.44 -16.12 -24.29
CA ASN A 205 22.03 -16.31 -22.90
C ASN A 205 21.64 -14.99 -22.22
N TYR A 206 21.10 -15.12 -21.01
CA TYR A 206 20.88 -14.01 -20.11
C TYR A 206 21.19 -14.40 -18.66
N ARG A 207 21.49 -13.40 -17.84
CA ARG A 207 21.55 -13.53 -16.38
C ARG A 207 20.87 -12.37 -15.69
N ILE A 208 20.15 -12.69 -14.62
CA ILE A 208 19.53 -11.69 -13.74
C ILE A 208 20.61 -11.24 -12.75
N LYS A 209 21.01 -9.97 -12.83
CA LYS A 209 22.06 -9.37 -11.98
C LYS A 209 21.52 -8.92 -10.64
N LYS A 210 20.33 -8.33 -10.66
CA LYS A 210 19.65 -7.81 -9.47
C LYS A 210 18.16 -8.00 -9.61
N ILE A 211 17.50 -8.35 -8.52
CA ILE A 211 16.05 -8.40 -8.43
C ILE A 211 15.60 -7.51 -7.26
N SER A 212 14.51 -6.79 -7.47
CA SER A 212 13.82 -6.03 -6.44
C SER A 212 12.34 -6.36 -6.53
N PHE A 213 11.76 -6.77 -5.42
CA PHE A 213 10.32 -6.84 -5.29
C PHE A 213 9.81 -5.43 -4.99
N GLY A 214 8.80 -5.00 -5.73
CA GLY A 214 7.99 -3.85 -5.36
C GLY A 214 7.08 -4.18 -4.19
N GLN A 215 6.03 -3.37 -3.98
CA GLN A 215 5.02 -3.72 -2.99
C GLN A 215 4.31 -5.03 -3.37
N GLN A 216 4.26 -5.96 -2.43
CA GLN A 216 3.42 -7.15 -2.51
C GLN A 216 2.16 -6.85 -1.71
N ASN A 217 1.09 -6.51 -2.42
CA ASN A 217 -0.14 -6.05 -1.78
C ASN A 217 -1.25 -7.08 -1.98
N ILE A 218 -1.92 -7.40 -0.89
CA ILE A 218 -3.17 -8.15 -0.88
C ILE A 218 -4.27 -7.12 -0.67
N TYR A 219 -5.09 -6.91 -1.69
CA TYR A 219 -6.25 -6.04 -1.59
C TYR A 219 -7.50 -6.92 -1.48
N GLY A 220 -8.23 -6.78 -0.37
CA GLY A 220 -9.68 -6.93 -0.45
C GLY A 220 -10.17 -5.76 -1.29
N ASN A 221 -10.99 -5.99 -2.32
CA ASN A 221 -11.66 -4.88 -2.96
C ASN A 221 -12.53 -4.25 -1.87
N ASP A 222 -12.22 -3.03 -1.44
CA ASP A 222 -13.03 -2.29 -0.46
C ASP A 222 -14.03 -1.45 -1.24
N VAL A 223 -15.05 -2.09 -1.81
CA VAL A 223 -16.21 -1.33 -2.30
C VAL A 223 -17.05 -0.95 -1.08
N LEU A 224 -16.62 0.11 -0.39
CA LEU A 224 -17.34 0.70 0.74
C LEU A 224 -18.67 1.28 0.25
N ARG A 225 -19.70 0.44 0.13
CA ARG A 225 -21.08 0.88 -0.08
C ARG A 225 -21.63 1.36 1.26
N SER A 226 -21.71 2.67 1.45
CA SER A 226 -22.49 3.25 2.54
C SER A 226 -23.97 2.88 2.35
N MET A 227 -24.45 1.89 3.11
CA MET A 227 -25.89 1.67 3.27
C MET A 227 -26.42 2.77 4.19
N THR A 228 -26.88 3.87 3.60
CA THR A 228 -27.65 4.89 4.33
C THR A 228 -29.10 4.42 4.45
N ARG A 229 -29.63 4.43 5.67
CA ARG A 229 -31.02 4.07 6.03
C ARG A 229 -32.03 4.71 5.07
N SER A 230 -32.75 3.90 4.28
CA SER A 230 -34.12 4.25 3.87
C SER A 230 -35.07 3.70 4.93
N ALA A 231 -35.84 4.61 5.53
CA ALA A 231 -36.72 4.34 6.67
C ALA A 231 -38.01 3.61 6.25
N GLU A 232 -37.88 2.49 5.54
CA GLU A 232 -39.04 1.68 5.16
C GLU A 232 -38.85 0.25 5.66
N SER A 233 -39.77 -0.12 6.53
CA SER A 233 -39.87 -1.33 7.32
C SER A 233 -40.02 -2.59 6.47
N ALA A 234 -38.94 -3.04 5.86
CA ALA A 234 -38.81 -4.41 5.38
C ALA A 234 -38.17 -5.25 6.50
N LYS A 235 -38.82 -6.34 6.91
CA LYS A 235 -38.12 -7.41 7.63
C LYS A 235 -36.95 -7.84 6.75
N PHE A 236 -35.72 -7.64 7.21
CA PHE A 236 -34.54 -8.07 6.48
C PHE A 236 -34.51 -9.60 6.53
N SER A 237 -34.95 -10.25 5.46
CA SER A 237 -34.73 -11.69 5.30
C SER A 237 -33.28 -11.93 4.87
N GLU A 238 -32.76 -11.06 4.00
CA GLU A 238 -31.39 -11.10 3.49
C GLU A 238 -30.84 -9.67 3.29
N VAL A 239 -29.56 -9.47 3.58
CA VAL A 239 -28.83 -8.24 3.24
C VAL A 239 -28.18 -8.41 1.86
N PRO A 240 -28.42 -7.50 0.89
CA PRO A 240 -27.83 -7.62 -0.45
C PRO A 240 -26.32 -7.38 -0.39
N LEU A 241 -25.55 -8.46 -0.33
CA LEU A 241 -24.09 -8.44 -0.42
C LEU A 241 -23.67 -8.84 -1.84
N ALA A 242 -22.75 -8.08 -2.41
CA ALA A 242 -21.96 -8.55 -3.54
C ALA A 242 -20.67 -9.13 -2.96
N GLU A 243 -20.41 -10.41 -3.21
CA GLU A 243 -19.13 -11.02 -2.84
C GLU A 243 -17.99 -10.29 -3.56
N GLN A 244 -16.90 -10.04 -2.83
CA GLN A 244 -15.74 -9.33 -3.35
C GLN A 244 -14.59 -10.30 -3.57
N LYS A 245 -14.01 -10.29 -4.77
CA LYS A 245 -12.80 -11.06 -5.07
C LYS A 245 -11.61 -10.54 -4.26
N VAL A 246 -10.73 -11.44 -3.87
CA VAL A 246 -9.43 -11.09 -3.30
C VAL A 246 -8.44 -10.92 -4.44
N ASN A 247 -7.82 -9.75 -4.54
CA ASN A 247 -6.84 -9.47 -5.58
C ASN A 247 -5.42 -9.47 -4.96
N ILE A 248 -4.55 -10.27 -5.55
CA ILE A 248 -3.13 -10.30 -5.19
C ILE A 248 -2.34 -9.76 -6.37
N ASN A 249 -1.52 -8.75 -6.10
CA ASN A 249 -0.63 -8.14 -7.08
C ASN A 249 0.83 -8.23 -6.61
N VAL A 250 1.69 -8.70 -7.51
CA VAL A 250 3.13 -8.79 -7.31
C VAL A 250 3.84 -8.01 -8.40
N SER A 251 4.64 -7.02 -7.98
CA SER A 251 5.53 -6.27 -8.87
C SER A 251 6.97 -6.70 -8.65
N VAL A 252 7.67 -6.99 -9.75
CA VAL A 252 9.08 -7.37 -9.76
C VAL A 252 9.82 -6.51 -10.75
N SER A 253 10.91 -5.90 -10.33
CA SER A 253 11.88 -5.26 -11.22
C SER A 253 13.23 -5.98 -11.14
N ALA A 254 13.93 -6.03 -12.27
CA ALA A 254 15.21 -6.70 -12.35
C ALA A 254 16.16 -6.03 -13.33
N GLU A 255 17.43 -6.03 -12.98
CA GLU A 255 18.52 -5.72 -13.91
C GLU A 255 18.98 -7.03 -14.55
N VAL A 256 18.98 -7.06 -15.88
CA VAL A 256 19.25 -8.24 -16.69
C VAL A 256 20.40 -7.92 -17.63
N GLU A 257 21.32 -8.86 -17.76
CA GLU A 257 22.44 -8.81 -18.69
C GLU A 257 22.27 -9.94 -19.71
N LEU A 258 22.24 -9.58 -21.00
CA LEU A 258 22.11 -10.49 -22.14
C LEU A 258 23.50 -10.63 -22.77
N TYR A 259 23.98 -11.85 -23.05
CA TYR A 259 25.33 -12.12 -23.56
C TYR A 259 25.38 -13.34 -24.48
#